data_AF-D2Q6F9-F1
#
_entry.id   AF-D2Q6F9-F1
#
_cell.length_a   1.000
_cell.length_b   1.000
_cell.length_c   1.000
_cell.angle_alpha   90.00
_cell.angle_beta   90.00
_cell.angle_gamma   90.00
#
_symmetry.space_group_name_H-M   'P 1'
#
loop_
_entity.id
_entity.type
_entity.pdbx_description
1 polymer ?
#
loop_
_entity_poly.entity_id
_entity_poly.type
_entity_poly.pdbx_seq_one_letter_code
_entity_poly.pdbx_strand_id
1 'polypeptide(L)'
;MSSELFVPLGRVSRRVKNLMRFGLACGVAYIVLIACKPFPLNTMYYGFMVEVAERTMLPACLVLFCMGAARFDSFERVRRNPVDEFRLNTRWLVFSTFVTALPVSVLFVVAGVLRESVSTPQEWTLCAIMLLQLLMMNASVTLFVWLLMNLGIAWGQILPPAIAIPIIADFCLKLMPGDLTRYVFYFWYPIGDSLTLVFIQQVVPFIGYCLLMGIANIAVFNCRDRLRMS
;
A
#
# COMPACT_ATOMS: atom_id res chain seq x y z
N MET A 1 14.11 -27.88 -2.05
CA MET A 1 12.85 -27.43 -1.41
C MET A 1 12.61 -25.98 -1.81
N SER A 2 12.41 -25.74 -3.11
CA SER A 2 12.60 -24.44 -3.76
C SER A 2 11.63 -24.30 -4.94
N SER A 3 10.34 -24.23 -4.64
CA SER A 3 9.28 -24.19 -5.67
C SER A 3 8.14 -23.26 -5.28
N GLU A 4 8.46 -22.12 -4.65
CA GLU A 4 7.51 -21.00 -4.46
C GLU A 4 8.01 -19.67 -5.04
N LEU A 5 9.04 -19.70 -5.89
CA LEU A 5 9.45 -18.53 -6.64
C LEU A 5 8.72 -18.54 -7.99
N PHE A 6 7.95 -17.49 -8.23
CA PHE A 6 7.21 -17.22 -9.46
C PHE A 6 6.07 -18.18 -9.78
N VAL A 7 4.88 -17.77 -9.35
CA VAL A 7 3.67 -18.06 -10.13
C VAL A 7 3.33 -16.80 -10.91
N PRO A 8 3.87 -16.59 -12.13
CA PRO A 8 3.34 -15.55 -13.00
C PRO A 8 1.83 -15.77 -13.13
N LEU A 9 1.04 -14.71 -13.31
CA LEU A 9 -0.42 -14.75 -13.48
C LEU A 9 -0.92 -15.88 -14.39
N GLY A 10 -0.12 -16.37 -15.34
CA GLY A 10 -0.40 -17.58 -16.13
C GLY A 10 -0.55 -18.89 -15.34
N ARG A 11 0.23 -19.11 -14.28
CA ARG A 11 0.31 -20.38 -13.51
C ARG A 11 -0.50 -20.39 -12.22
N VAL A 12 -1.17 -19.30 -11.86
CA VAL A 12 -2.04 -19.25 -10.68
C VAL A 12 -3.27 -20.09 -10.94
N SER A 13 -3.61 -21.01 -10.03
CA SER A 13 -4.76 -21.90 -10.22
C SER A 13 -6.04 -21.07 -10.46
N ARG A 14 -6.93 -21.59 -11.29
CA ARG A 14 -8.20 -20.92 -11.63
C ARG A 14 -9.01 -20.57 -10.37
N ARG A 15 -8.88 -21.39 -9.32
CA ARG A 15 -9.51 -21.17 -8.01
C ARG A 15 -8.96 -19.94 -7.31
N VAL A 16 -7.64 -19.75 -7.26
CA VAL A 16 -7.01 -18.59 -6.63
C VAL A 16 -7.34 -17.31 -7.41
N LYS A 17 -7.34 -17.35 -8.75
CA LYS A 17 -7.79 -16.21 -9.58
C LYS A 17 -9.24 -15.83 -9.29
N ASN A 18 -10.12 -16.81 -9.15
CA ASN A 18 -11.53 -16.57 -8.82
C ASN A 18 -11.69 -16.00 -7.41
N LEU A 19 -10.92 -16.49 -6.43
CA LEU A 19 -10.91 -15.96 -5.07
C LEU A 19 -10.45 -14.49 -5.03
N MET A 20 -9.39 -14.16 -5.78
CA MET A 20 -8.89 -12.78 -5.89
C MET A 20 -9.92 -11.85 -6.53
N ARG A 21 -10.60 -12.30 -7.60
CA ARG A 21 -11.70 -11.54 -8.23
C ARG A 21 -12.87 -11.34 -7.29
N PHE A 22 -13.24 -12.36 -6.52
CA PHE A 22 -14.30 -12.27 -5.52
C PHE A 22 -13.93 -11.29 -4.41
N GLY A 23 -12.70 -11.37 -3.87
CA GLY A 23 -12.19 -10.43 -2.87
C GLY A 23 -12.17 -8.99 -3.40
N LEU A 24 -11.76 -8.78 -4.65
CA LEU A 24 -11.84 -7.47 -5.30
C LEU A 24 -13.28 -6.95 -5.39
N ALA A 25 -14.22 -7.81 -5.82
CA ALA A 25 -15.64 -7.44 -5.90
C ALA A 25 -16.22 -7.08 -4.52
N CYS A 26 -15.90 -7.85 -3.47
CA CYS A 26 -16.28 -7.54 -2.10
C CYS A 26 -15.66 -6.23 -1.61
N GLY A 27 -14.39 -5.98 -1.90
CA GLY A 27 -13.72 -4.73 -1.56
C GLY A 27 -14.38 -3.52 -2.23
N VAL A 28 -14.65 -3.60 -3.53
CA VAL A 28 -15.37 -2.55 -4.27
C VAL A 28 -16.77 -2.33 -3.69
N ALA A 29 -17.52 -3.40 -3.42
CA ALA A 29 -18.85 -3.30 -2.83
C ALA A 29 -18.82 -2.64 -1.44
N TYR A 30 -17.82 -2.96 -0.62
CA TYR A 30 -17.63 -2.34 0.71
C TYR A 30 -17.30 -0.84 0.61
N ILE A 31 -16.44 -0.45 -0.34
CA ILE A 31 -16.12 0.96 -0.61
C ILE A 31 -17.37 1.72 -1.02
N VAL A 32 -18.16 1.16 -1.96
CA VAL A 32 -19.42 1.76 -2.41
C VAL A 32 -20.40 1.88 -1.25
N LEU A 33 -20.52 0.84 -0.41
CA LEU A 33 -21.42 0.86 0.74
C LEU A 33 -21.06 1.99 1.73
N ILE A 34 -19.78 2.21 2.00
CA ILE A 34 -19.33 3.33 2.85
C ILE A 34 -19.55 4.67 2.15
N ALA A 35 -19.24 4.75 0.85
CA ALA A 35 -19.49 5.93 0.02
C ALA A 35 -20.99 6.31 -0.06
N CYS A 36 -21.91 5.38 0.21
CA CYS A 36 -23.35 5.60 0.24
C CYS A 36 -23.90 6.00 1.63
N LYS A 37 -23.13 5.90 2.72
CA LYS A 37 -23.60 6.30 4.08
C LYS A 37 -23.73 7.82 4.21
N PRO A 38 -24.80 8.37 4.81
CA PRO A 38 -25.08 9.82 4.84
C PRO A 38 -24.26 10.56 5.91
N PHE A 39 -22.93 10.50 5.83
CA PHE A 39 -22.02 11.24 6.69
C PHE A 39 -21.50 12.52 6.00
N PRO A 40 -21.22 13.60 6.77
CA PRO A 40 -20.53 14.77 6.25
C PRO A 40 -19.11 14.40 5.77
N LEU A 41 -18.55 15.20 4.84
CA LEU A 41 -17.30 14.88 4.14
C LEU A 41 -16.13 14.58 5.10
N ASN A 42 -15.99 15.33 6.19
CA ASN A 42 -14.95 15.10 7.20
C ASN A 42 -15.12 13.74 7.88
N THR A 43 -16.33 13.39 8.32
CA THR A 43 -16.61 12.07 8.91
C THR A 43 -16.43 10.94 7.90
N MET A 44 -16.77 11.19 6.62
CA MET A 44 -16.52 10.25 5.53
C MET A 44 -15.01 10.05 5.33
N TYR A 45 -14.21 11.12 5.32
CA TYR A 45 -12.75 11.04 5.20
C TYR A 45 -12.11 10.20 6.30
N TYR A 46 -12.47 10.45 7.57
CA TYR A 46 -12.00 9.61 8.69
C TYR A 46 -12.42 8.15 8.50
N GLY A 47 -13.68 7.89 8.12
CA GLY A 47 -14.18 6.54 7.86
C GLY A 47 -13.44 5.84 6.72
N PHE A 48 -13.13 6.55 5.64
CA PHE A 48 -12.35 6.02 4.51
C PHE A 48 -10.91 5.70 4.93
N MET A 49 -10.24 6.60 5.64
CA MET A 49 -8.86 6.39 6.05
C MET A 49 -8.72 5.27 7.09
N VAL A 50 -9.67 5.13 8.02
CA VAL A 50 -9.59 4.14 9.09
C VAL A 50 -10.15 2.77 8.67
N GLU A 51 -11.25 2.72 7.91
CA GLU A 51 -11.89 1.45 7.56
C GLU A 51 -11.56 0.95 6.15
N VAL A 52 -11.51 1.85 5.16
CA VAL A 52 -11.35 1.44 3.75
C VAL A 52 -9.89 1.23 3.39
N ALA A 53 -9.02 2.17 3.76
CA ALA A 53 -7.62 2.18 3.36
C ALA A 53 -6.91 0.89 3.80
N GLU A 54 -7.01 0.52 5.08
CA GLU A 54 -6.29 -0.61 5.64
C GLU A 54 -6.90 -1.97 5.30
N ARG A 55 -8.24 -2.06 5.22
CA ARG A 55 -8.95 -3.35 5.08
C ARG A 55 -9.13 -3.78 3.63
N THR A 56 -9.11 -2.84 2.70
CA THR A 56 -9.37 -3.14 1.28
C THR A 56 -8.26 -2.68 0.35
N MET A 57 -7.74 -1.47 0.53
CA MET A 57 -6.75 -0.91 -0.41
C MET A 57 -5.36 -1.47 -0.19
N LEU A 58 -4.88 -1.47 1.06
CA LEU A 58 -3.56 -1.97 1.39
C LEU A 58 -3.37 -3.44 0.99
N PRO A 59 -4.31 -4.38 1.29
CA PRO A 59 -4.20 -5.76 0.84
C PRO A 59 -4.17 -5.87 -0.68
N ALA A 60 -5.01 -5.11 -1.39
CA ALA A 60 -5.02 -5.09 -2.85
C ALA A 60 -3.69 -4.59 -3.42
N CYS A 61 -3.08 -3.56 -2.83
CA CYS A 61 -1.79 -3.02 -3.24
C CYS A 61 -0.67 -4.04 -3.06
N LEU A 62 -0.60 -4.68 -1.89
CA LEU A 62 0.44 -5.66 -1.58
C LEU A 62 0.32 -6.91 -2.44
N VAL A 63 -0.90 -7.39 -2.67
CA VAL A 63 -1.16 -8.50 -3.58
C VAL A 63 -0.73 -8.15 -5.00
N LEU A 64 -1.12 -6.98 -5.51
CA LEU A 64 -0.75 -6.53 -6.85
C LEU A 64 0.76 -6.36 -7.02
N PHE A 65 1.44 -5.80 -6.01
CA PHE A 65 2.89 -5.71 -5.98
C PHE A 65 3.55 -7.08 -6.02
N CYS A 66 3.16 -8.01 -5.14
CA CYS A 66 3.74 -9.35 -5.08
C CYS A 66 3.52 -10.16 -6.36
N MET A 67 2.41 -9.92 -7.07
CA MET A 67 2.13 -10.56 -8.36
C MET A 67 3.00 -10.03 -9.51
N GLY A 68 3.35 -8.75 -9.46
CA GLY A 68 4.18 -8.09 -10.47
C GLY A 68 5.68 -8.13 -10.20
N ALA A 69 6.06 -8.25 -8.92
CA ALA A 69 7.45 -8.25 -8.48
C ALA A 69 8.23 -9.42 -9.10
N ALA A 70 9.36 -9.10 -9.71
CA ALA A 70 10.30 -10.05 -10.25
C ALA A 70 11.36 -10.45 -9.21
N ARG A 71 11.73 -11.73 -9.22
CA ARG A 71 12.81 -12.28 -8.39
C ARG A 71 13.66 -13.27 -9.18
N PHE A 72 14.70 -12.80 -9.86
CA PHE A 72 15.45 -13.66 -10.77
C PHE A 72 16.11 -14.82 -10.00
N ASP A 73 15.91 -16.03 -10.52
CA ASP A 73 16.60 -17.23 -10.03
C ASP A 73 18.10 -17.17 -10.33
N SER A 74 18.89 -18.00 -9.66
CA SER A 74 20.35 -18.06 -9.81
C SER A 74 20.79 -18.18 -11.27
N PHE A 75 20.10 -18.98 -12.08
CA PHE A 75 20.37 -19.10 -13.53
C PHE A 75 19.94 -17.88 -14.35
N GLU A 76 18.86 -17.19 -13.98
CA GLU A 76 18.41 -15.98 -14.67
C GLU A 76 19.33 -14.80 -14.40
N ARG A 77 19.90 -14.71 -13.19
CA ARG A 77 20.91 -13.71 -12.81
C ARG A 77 22.21 -13.82 -13.61
N VAL A 78 22.56 -15.02 -14.09
CA VAL A 78 23.71 -15.21 -14.98
C VAL A 78 23.42 -14.69 -16.40
N ARG A 79 22.14 -14.65 -16.79
CA ARG A 79 21.70 -14.27 -18.16
C ARG A 79 21.24 -12.81 -18.27
N ARG A 80 20.93 -12.15 -17.17
CA ARG A 80 20.36 -10.79 -17.13
C ARG A 80 21.07 -9.91 -16.12
N ASN A 81 21.10 -8.61 -16.39
CA ASN A 81 21.61 -7.65 -15.43
C ASN A 81 20.67 -7.58 -14.22
N PRO A 82 21.17 -7.72 -12.98
CA PRO A 82 20.33 -7.69 -11.79
C PRO A 82 19.73 -6.30 -11.54
N VAL A 83 20.37 -5.24 -12.04
CA VAL A 83 19.83 -3.87 -12.03
C VAL A 83 18.45 -3.79 -12.70
N ASP A 84 18.18 -4.64 -13.68
CA ASP A 84 16.87 -4.68 -14.36
C ASP A 84 15.79 -5.28 -13.45
N GLU A 85 16.12 -6.22 -12.56
CA GLU A 85 15.21 -6.74 -11.51
C GLU A 85 14.78 -5.61 -10.59
N PHE A 86 15.76 -4.83 -10.10
CA PHE A 86 15.51 -3.71 -9.20
C PHE A 86 14.64 -2.63 -9.85
N ARG A 87 14.95 -2.25 -11.10
CA ARG A 87 14.17 -1.27 -11.87
C ARG A 87 12.74 -1.74 -12.13
N LEU A 88 12.56 -3.01 -12.49
CA LEU A 88 11.24 -3.58 -12.74
C LEU A 88 10.39 -3.58 -11.45
N ASN A 89 10.98 -3.98 -10.33
CA ASN A 89 10.31 -3.96 -9.02
C ASN A 89 9.97 -2.55 -8.56
N THR A 90 10.85 -1.57 -8.79
CA THR A 90 10.57 -0.15 -8.51
C THR A 90 9.38 0.34 -9.34
N ARG A 91 9.32 0.01 -10.64
CA ARG A 91 8.19 0.38 -11.50
C ARG A 91 6.89 -0.29 -11.04
N TRP A 92 6.94 -1.56 -10.64
CA TRP A 92 5.79 -2.26 -10.10
C TRP A 92 5.30 -1.69 -8.77
N LEU A 93 6.21 -1.26 -7.91
CA LEU A 93 5.86 -0.56 -6.67
C LEU A 93 5.04 0.68 -7.01
N VAL A 94 5.59 1.58 -7.83
CA VAL A 94 4.89 2.80 -8.27
C VAL A 94 3.55 2.47 -8.93
N PHE A 95 3.53 1.51 -9.85
CA PHE A 95 2.29 1.11 -10.52
C PHE A 95 1.23 0.61 -9.52
N SER A 96 1.60 -0.30 -8.62
CA SER A 96 0.67 -0.89 -7.65
C SER A 96 0.10 0.14 -6.68
N THR A 97 0.93 1.11 -6.24
CA THR A 97 0.50 2.17 -5.31
C THR A 97 -0.50 3.11 -5.97
N PHE A 98 -0.26 3.51 -7.23
CA PHE A 98 -1.16 4.43 -7.94
C PHE A 98 -2.45 3.75 -8.40
N VAL A 99 -2.37 2.54 -8.95
CA VAL A 99 -3.53 1.79 -9.45
C VAL A 99 -4.53 1.47 -8.35
N THR A 100 -4.07 1.32 -7.10
CA THR A 100 -4.96 1.08 -5.96
C THR A 100 -5.43 2.37 -5.30
N ALA A 101 -4.59 3.41 -5.20
CA ALA A 101 -4.95 4.68 -4.57
C ALA A 101 -5.94 5.52 -5.40
N LEU A 102 -5.72 5.63 -6.71
CA LEU A 102 -6.50 6.52 -7.57
C LEU A 102 -8.00 6.16 -7.63
N PRO A 103 -8.41 4.90 -7.84
CA PRO A 103 -9.84 4.56 -7.93
C PRO A 103 -10.61 4.92 -6.66
N VAL A 104 -10.02 4.70 -5.48
CA VAL A 104 -10.69 5.02 -4.21
C VAL A 104 -10.76 6.53 -4.00
N SER A 105 -9.70 7.26 -4.35
CA SER A 105 -9.74 8.72 -4.34
C SER A 105 -10.80 9.27 -5.27
N VAL A 106 -10.95 8.70 -6.48
CA VAL A 106 -12.00 9.10 -7.42
C VAL A 106 -13.39 8.80 -6.85
N LEU A 107 -13.59 7.61 -6.26
CA LEU A 107 -14.87 7.25 -5.64
C LEU A 107 -15.24 8.21 -4.50
N PHE A 108 -14.27 8.62 -3.68
CA PHE A 108 -14.48 9.61 -2.62
C PHE A 108 -14.87 10.98 -3.18
N VAL A 109 -14.16 11.48 -4.20
CA VAL A 109 -14.49 12.75 -4.86
C VAL A 109 -15.88 12.70 -5.48
N VAL A 110 -16.20 11.62 -6.21
CA VAL A 110 -17.52 11.43 -6.82
C VAL A 110 -18.61 11.39 -5.76
N ALA A 111 -18.40 10.67 -4.65
CA ALA A 111 -19.33 10.64 -3.53
C ALA A 111 -19.52 12.02 -2.89
N GLY A 112 -18.46 12.81 -2.77
CA GLY A 112 -18.52 14.18 -2.26
C GLY A 112 -19.27 15.14 -3.19
N VAL A 113 -19.01 15.06 -4.51
CA VAL A 113 -19.66 15.90 -5.54
C VAL A 113 -21.14 15.58 -5.68
N LEU A 114 -21.52 14.29 -5.72
CA LEU A 114 -22.92 13.86 -5.81
C LEU A 114 -23.78 14.31 -4.62
N ARG A 115 -23.15 14.75 -3.53
CA ARG A 115 -23.81 15.21 -2.30
C ARG A 115 -23.74 16.72 -2.10
N GLU A 116 -23.28 17.46 -3.10
CA GLU A 116 -23.04 18.92 -3.03
C GLU A 116 -22.08 19.34 -1.89
N SER A 117 -21.35 18.38 -1.32
CA SER A 117 -20.42 18.55 -0.19
C SER A 117 -18.99 18.89 -0.60
N VAL A 118 -18.79 19.20 -1.89
CA VAL A 118 -17.51 19.67 -2.45
C VAL A 118 -17.81 20.92 -3.25
N SER A 119 -17.99 22.02 -2.54
CA SER A 119 -18.27 23.34 -3.07
C SER A 119 -17.19 24.35 -2.68
N THR A 120 -16.46 24.07 -1.59
CA THR A 120 -15.46 24.96 -1.02
C THR A 120 -14.03 24.51 -1.32
N PRO A 121 -13.06 25.43 -1.41
CA PRO A 121 -11.65 25.09 -1.62
C PRO A 121 -11.05 24.25 -0.48
N GLN A 122 -11.62 24.30 0.73
CA GLN A 122 -11.21 23.46 1.85
C GLN A 122 -11.55 21.99 1.62
N GLU A 123 -12.71 21.68 1.05
CA GLU A 123 -13.13 20.31 0.75
C GLU A 123 -12.26 19.69 -0.36
N TRP A 124 -11.87 20.47 -1.37
CA TRP A 124 -10.88 20.04 -2.38
C TRP A 124 -9.52 19.74 -1.78
N THR A 125 -9.11 20.52 -0.77
CA THR A 125 -7.86 20.30 -0.05
C THR A 125 -7.89 18.96 0.69
N LEU A 126 -9.02 18.61 1.29
CA LEU A 126 -9.21 17.35 1.99
C LEU A 126 -9.21 16.14 1.04
N CYS A 127 -9.79 16.26 -0.16
CA CYS A 127 -9.65 15.26 -1.22
C CYS A 127 -8.17 15.02 -1.62
N ALA A 128 -7.38 16.10 -1.74
CA ALA A 128 -5.97 16.00 -2.07
C ALA A 128 -5.15 15.35 -0.93
N ILE A 129 -5.44 15.72 0.33
CA ILE A 129 -4.83 15.11 1.51
C ILE A 129 -5.11 13.61 1.55
N MET A 130 -6.35 13.20 1.28
CA MET A 130 -6.72 11.79 1.28
C MET A 130 -5.94 11.01 0.23
N LEU A 131 -5.87 11.49 -1.03
CA LEU A 131 -5.07 10.85 -2.07
C LEU A 131 -3.60 10.71 -1.63
N LEU A 132 -3.03 11.76 -1.05
CA LEU A 132 -1.64 11.78 -0.62
C LEU A 132 -1.39 10.74 0.48
N GLN A 133 -2.26 10.66 1.48
CA GLN A 133 -2.14 9.68 2.57
C GLN A 133 -2.32 8.23 2.10
N LEU A 134 -3.23 7.99 1.15
CA LEU A 134 -3.39 6.68 0.52
C LEU A 134 -2.13 6.25 -0.24
N LEU A 135 -1.50 7.18 -0.97
CA LEU A 135 -0.22 6.93 -1.64
C LEU A 135 0.90 6.66 -0.63
N MET A 136 1.00 7.45 0.44
CA MET A 136 2.01 7.27 1.48
C MET A 136 1.86 5.93 2.21
N MET A 137 0.63 5.52 2.54
CA MET A 137 0.33 4.19 3.11
C MET A 137 0.83 3.08 2.18
N ASN A 138 0.33 3.06 0.95
CA ASN A 138 0.64 2.00 0.00
C ASN A 138 2.14 1.91 -0.27
N ALA A 139 2.80 3.05 -0.51
CA ALA A 139 4.23 3.08 -0.78
C ALA A 139 5.06 2.67 0.43
N SER A 140 4.72 3.15 1.64
CA SER A 140 5.52 2.86 2.84
C SER A 140 5.54 1.37 3.20
N VAL A 141 4.36 0.73 3.20
CA VAL A 141 4.24 -0.70 3.50
C VAL A 141 4.80 -1.55 2.36
N THR A 142 4.60 -1.16 1.11
CA THR A 142 5.16 -1.90 -0.04
C THR A 142 6.69 -1.84 -0.08
N LEU A 143 7.30 -0.69 0.25
CA LEU A 143 8.76 -0.56 0.40
C LEU A 143 9.31 -1.47 1.49
N PHE A 144 8.58 -1.62 2.60
CA PHE A 144 8.95 -2.52 3.69
C PHE A 144 8.84 -3.99 3.29
N VAL A 145 7.74 -4.39 2.65
CA VAL A 145 7.57 -5.75 2.11
C VAL A 145 8.66 -6.06 1.09
N TRP A 146 8.99 -5.13 0.21
CA TRP A 146 10.06 -5.31 -0.77
C TRP A 146 11.42 -5.52 -0.10
N LEU A 147 11.72 -4.80 0.98
CA LEU A 147 12.95 -5.01 1.77
C LEU A 147 13.01 -6.42 2.35
N LEU A 148 11.91 -6.91 2.94
CA LEU A 148 11.84 -8.27 3.48
C LEU A 148 12.01 -9.34 2.40
N MET A 149 11.46 -9.12 1.21
CA MET A 149 11.65 -9.99 0.05
C MET A 149 13.13 -10.00 -0.40
N ASN A 150 13.77 -8.83 -0.41
CA ASN A 150 15.20 -8.69 -0.72
C ASN A 150 16.08 -9.38 0.31
N LEU A 151 15.69 -9.40 1.58
CA LEU A 151 16.35 -10.14 2.66
C LEU A 151 16.22 -11.66 2.57
N GLY A 152 15.41 -12.19 1.65
CA GLY A 152 15.32 -13.63 1.42
C GLY A 152 13.96 -14.23 1.75
N ILE A 153 13.13 -13.55 2.53
CA ILE A 153 11.88 -14.09 3.08
C ILE A 153 10.87 -14.35 1.95
N ALA A 154 10.16 -15.47 2.01
CA ALA A 154 9.18 -15.85 1.00
C ALA A 154 7.94 -14.94 1.08
N TRP A 155 7.40 -14.54 -0.07
CA TRP A 155 6.23 -13.67 -0.15
C TRP A 155 5.01 -14.28 0.57
N GLY A 156 4.83 -15.61 0.51
CA GLY A 156 3.76 -16.32 1.22
C GLY A 156 3.85 -16.21 2.75
N GLN A 157 5.04 -15.91 3.28
CA GLN A 157 5.27 -15.67 4.71
C GLN A 157 5.19 -14.18 5.08
N ILE A 158 5.51 -13.26 4.16
CA ILE A 158 5.49 -11.81 4.41
C ILE A 158 4.09 -11.23 4.24
N LEU A 159 3.38 -11.65 3.19
CA LEU A 159 2.14 -11.03 2.75
C LEU A 159 1.01 -11.17 3.79
N PRO A 160 0.78 -12.35 4.43
CA PRO A 160 -0.27 -12.46 5.45
C PRO A 160 0.00 -11.59 6.69
N PRO A 161 1.21 -11.57 7.29
CA PRO A 161 1.51 -10.63 8.38
C PRO A 161 1.43 -9.16 7.97
N ALA A 162 1.92 -8.79 6.78
CA ALA A 162 1.87 -7.41 6.30
C ALA A 162 0.44 -6.88 6.13
N ILE A 163 -0.53 -7.77 5.87
CA ILE A 163 -1.96 -7.46 5.83
C ILE A 163 -2.59 -7.52 7.23
N ALA A 164 -2.28 -8.57 8.01
CA ALA A 164 -2.93 -8.82 9.28
C ALA A 164 -2.51 -7.85 10.39
N ILE A 165 -1.23 -7.47 10.46
CA ILE A 165 -0.70 -6.61 11.51
C ILE A 165 -1.39 -5.24 11.52
N PRO A 166 -1.54 -4.50 10.39
CA PRO A 166 -2.28 -3.24 10.38
C PRO A 166 -3.73 -3.41 10.86
N ILE A 167 -4.44 -4.44 10.38
CA ILE A 167 -5.84 -4.68 10.75
C ILE A 167 -6.00 -5.01 12.24
N ILE A 168 -5.11 -5.85 12.78
CA ILE A 168 -5.10 -6.19 14.21
C ILE A 168 -4.72 -4.97 15.04
N ALA A 169 -3.74 -4.19 14.59
CA ALA A 169 -3.34 -2.95 15.26
C ALA A 169 -4.50 -1.94 15.30
N ASP A 170 -5.25 -1.74 14.20
CA ASP A 170 -6.43 -0.87 14.16
C ASP A 170 -7.49 -1.35 15.16
N PHE A 171 -7.76 -2.66 15.16
CA PHE A 171 -8.72 -3.26 16.10
C PHE A 171 -8.31 -3.07 17.56
N CYS A 172 -7.05 -3.34 17.90
CA CYS A 172 -6.53 -3.23 19.26
C CYS A 172 -6.42 -1.77 19.72
N LEU A 173 -6.02 -0.86 18.83
CA LEU A 173 -5.79 0.54 19.18
C LEU A 173 -7.08 1.36 19.21
N LYS A 174 -8.16 0.92 18.55
CA LYS A 174 -9.51 1.48 18.70
C LYS A 174 -10.03 1.45 20.14
N LEU A 175 -9.53 0.51 20.95
CA LEU A 175 -9.92 0.34 22.36
C LEU A 175 -9.06 1.19 23.32
N MET A 176 -7.97 1.82 22.84
CA MET A 176 -7.08 2.63 23.66
C MET A 176 -7.36 4.14 23.51
N PRO A 177 -7.43 4.91 24.60
CA PRO A 177 -7.49 6.37 24.51
C PRO A 177 -6.10 6.95 24.16
N GLY A 178 -6.01 7.72 23.08
CA GLY A 178 -4.87 8.64 22.83
C GLY A 178 -4.00 8.37 21.60
N ASP A 179 -3.02 9.26 21.43
CA ASP A 179 -2.09 9.47 20.29
C ASP A 179 -1.30 8.24 19.78
N LEU A 180 -1.43 7.07 20.41
CA LEU A 180 -0.76 5.83 20.02
C LEU A 180 -1.15 5.37 18.61
N THR A 181 -2.43 5.49 18.24
CA THR A 181 -2.92 5.22 16.88
C THR A 181 -2.17 6.06 15.84
N ARG A 182 -1.92 7.33 16.17
CA ARG A 182 -1.20 8.27 15.30
C ARG A 182 0.26 7.89 15.11
N TYR A 183 0.93 7.32 16.11
CA TYR A 183 2.32 6.88 15.94
C TYR A 183 2.42 5.59 15.12
N VAL A 184 1.50 4.64 15.33
CA VAL A 184 1.50 3.36 14.59
C VAL A 184 1.14 3.56 13.12
N PHE A 185 0.18 4.44 12.84
CA PHE A 185 -0.31 4.73 11.49
C PHE A 185 0.21 6.05 10.94
N TYR A 186 1.40 6.47 11.35
CA TYR A 186 1.93 7.83 11.15
C TYR A 186 1.73 8.44 9.76
N PHE A 187 1.99 7.67 8.70
CA PHE A 187 1.93 8.17 7.33
C PHE A 187 0.51 8.29 6.76
N TRP A 188 -0.49 7.66 7.36
CA TRP A 188 -1.87 7.68 6.84
C TRP A 188 -2.93 7.92 7.91
N TYR A 189 -2.52 8.24 9.13
CA TYR A 189 -3.42 8.70 10.16
C TYR A 189 -4.00 10.07 9.77
N PRO A 190 -5.31 10.28 9.92
CA PRO A 190 -5.94 11.57 9.66
C PRO A 190 -5.60 12.59 10.77
N ILE A 191 -4.65 13.50 10.52
CA ILE A 191 -4.18 14.51 11.50
C ILE A 191 -4.97 15.84 11.39
N GLY A 192 -5.69 16.08 10.29
CA GLY A 192 -6.56 17.24 10.11
C GLY A 192 -6.64 17.74 8.67
N ASP A 193 -7.38 18.83 8.48
CA ASP A 193 -7.82 19.31 7.15
C ASP A 193 -6.82 20.31 6.52
N SER A 194 -5.74 20.65 7.23
CA SER A 194 -4.72 21.60 6.76
C SER A 194 -3.61 20.92 5.98
N LEU A 195 -3.48 21.29 4.70
CA LEU A 195 -2.43 20.76 3.81
C LEU A 195 -1.02 21.10 4.31
N THR A 196 -0.82 22.29 4.87
CA THR A 196 0.47 22.70 5.44
C THR A 196 0.89 21.79 6.58
N LEU A 197 -0.07 21.42 7.45
CA LEU A 197 0.19 20.55 8.59
C LEU A 197 0.52 19.13 8.13
N VAL A 198 -0.25 18.57 7.19
CA VAL A 198 0.02 17.27 6.56
C VAL A 198 1.37 17.26 5.86
N PHE A 199 1.72 18.34 5.17
CA PHE A 199 2.99 18.45 4.46
C PHE A 199 4.18 18.39 5.42
N ILE A 200 4.19 19.22 6.45
CA ILE A 200 5.30 19.30 7.40
C ILE A 200 5.39 18.02 8.24
N GLN A 201 4.26 17.51 8.72
CA GLN A 201 4.25 16.40 9.66
C GLN A 201 4.30 15.03 9.00
N GLN A 202 3.72 14.82 7.81
CA GLN A 202 3.69 13.50 7.17
C GLN A 202 4.55 13.42 5.91
N VAL A 203 4.42 14.37 4.99
CA VAL A 203 5.09 14.30 3.68
C VAL A 203 6.61 14.42 3.80
N VAL A 204 7.10 15.37 4.59
CA VAL A 204 8.55 15.56 4.78
C VAL A 204 9.20 14.32 5.41
N PRO A 205 8.69 13.77 6.53
CA PRO A 205 9.21 12.50 7.06
C PRO A 205 9.06 11.32 6.10
N PHE A 206 7.98 11.29 5.30
CA PHE A 206 7.77 10.24 4.30
C PHE A 206 8.82 10.26 3.19
N ILE A 207 9.26 11.44 2.74
CA ILE A 207 10.39 11.57 1.80
C ILE A 207 11.67 11.00 2.43
N GLY A 208 11.94 11.34 3.70
CA GLY A 208 13.07 10.77 4.44
C GLY A 208 13.00 9.24 4.56
N TYR A 209 11.83 8.70 4.86
CA TYR A 209 11.57 7.26 4.90
C TYR A 209 11.80 6.59 3.54
N CYS A 210 11.28 7.18 2.45
CA CYS A 210 11.49 6.67 1.09
C CYS A 210 12.97 6.61 0.71
N LEU A 211 13.74 7.65 1.06
CA LEU A 211 15.19 7.68 0.83
C LEU A 211 15.89 6.58 1.64
N LEU A 212 15.61 6.48 2.93
CA LEU A 212 16.22 5.48 3.82
C LEU A 212 15.90 4.06 3.37
N MET A 213 14.62 3.77 3.09
CA MET A 213 14.19 2.45 2.62
C MET A 213 14.69 2.15 1.21
N GLY A 214 14.79 3.14 0.33
CA GLY A 214 15.39 2.99 -0.99
C GLY A 214 16.86 2.60 -0.89
N ILE A 215 17.64 3.29 -0.07
CA ILE A 215 19.05 2.96 0.19
C ILE A 215 19.18 1.57 0.81
N ALA A 216 18.36 1.23 1.81
CA ALA A 216 18.36 -0.08 2.44
C ALA A 216 18.06 -1.20 1.42
N ASN A 217 17.06 -1.01 0.55
CA ASN A 217 16.74 -1.96 -0.51
C ASN A 217 17.90 -2.12 -1.49
N ILE A 218 18.54 -1.04 -1.92
CA ILE A 218 19.73 -1.09 -2.80
C ILE A 218 20.88 -1.82 -2.11
N ALA A 219 21.15 -1.53 -0.84
CA ALA A 219 22.24 -2.15 -0.08
C ALA A 219 22.04 -3.66 0.05
N VAL A 220 20.84 -4.08 0.48
CA VAL A 220 20.49 -5.51 0.63
C VAL A 220 20.50 -6.22 -0.73
N PHE A 221 19.98 -5.58 -1.77
CA PHE A 221 19.98 -6.12 -3.13
C PHE A 221 21.41 -6.37 -3.63
N ASN A 222 22.30 -5.39 -3.49
CA ASN A 222 23.71 -5.50 -3.86
C ASN A 222 24.46 -6.58 -3.06
N CYS A 223 24.15 -6.74 -1.76
CA CYS A 223 24.71 -7.81 -0.94
C CYS A 223 24.22 -9.20 -1.39
N ARG A 224 22.99 -9.30 -1.89
CA ARG A 224 22.41 -10.55 -2.39
C ARG A 224 22.90 -10.92 -3.80
N ASP A 225 23.21 -9.93 -4.64
CA ASP A 225 23.81 -10.14 -5.96
C ASP A 225 25.27 -10.58 -5.87
N ARG A 226 26.00 -10.05 -4.88
CA ARG A 226 27.28 -10.60 -4.46
C ARG A 226 27.02 -11.89 -3.68
N LEU A 227 26.65 -12.95 -4.39
CA LEU A 227 26.95 -14.31 -3.92
C LEU A 227 28.41 -14.29 -3.45
N ARG A 228 28.61 -14.24 -2.13
CA ARG A 228 29.89 -14.48 -1.51
C ARG A 228 30.29 -15.87 -1.97
N MET A 229 31.19 -15.92 -2.96
CA MET A 229 32.09 -17.04 -3.10
C MET A 229 32.98 -17.02 -1.86
N SER A 230 32.49 -17.63 -0.79
CA SER A 230 33.28 -18.03 0.38
C SER A 230 32.95 -19.47 0.65
#